data_AF-A0A135YZ68-F1
#
_entry.id   AF-A0A135YZ68-F1
#
_cell.length_a   1.000
_cell.length_b   1.000
_cell.length_c   1.000
_cell.angle_alpha   90.00
_cell.angle_beta   90.00
_cell.angle_gamma   90.00
#
_symmetry.space_group_name_H-M   'P 1'
#
loop_
_entity.id
_entity.type
_entity.pdbx_description
1 polymer ?
#
loop_
_entity_poly.entity_id
_entity_poly.type
_entity_poly.pdbx_seq_one_letter_code
_entity_poly.pdbx_strand_id
1 'polypeptide(L)'
;MDILTNLNMHGNQILDVSIQNLAQAPSEKVIGQVYFNTQEKRMYCWTGDIWLPLDAKDASPTAVSIVRTINDGTSLINIDKVKDLATKLGADSLVQTINDGSANINADRIQGLSTAISGESIVSKINEGDRTIEKEKVDGLVESLKNETIVANINAGEKTINTNKVTGLDVSLAGKETPEGAQAKANTALQQAKDYAKAEITKVVGGASGAYDTLKEIEDALKKNDSLDQIVNKALKEKTGKFSQDIGNGASVEIGVKHNLKTQDVSVTLREKDSPFAVVYTDVEITDENTVTLKFAKAPKLNAYRVIIIG
;
A
#
# COMPACT_ATOMS: atom_id res chain seq x y z
N MET A 1 1.08 147.52 -2.77
CA MET A 1 2.03 147.47 -3.89
C MET A 1 1.38 146.56 -4.90
N ASP A 2 1.08 147.09 -6.08
CA ASP A 2 0.40 146.32 -7.11
C ASP A 2 1.43 145.83 -8.12
N ILE A 3 1.51 144.52 -8.28
CA ILE A 3 2.42 143.87 -9.20
C ILE A 3 1.57 143.42 -10.39
N LEU A 4 1.65 144.19 -11.48
CA LEU A 4 0.79 144.03 -12.67
C LEU A 4 1.35 143.01 -13.69
N THR A 5 2.47 142.38 -13.36
CA THR A 5 3.13 141.33 -14.14
C THR A 5 3.52 140.19 -13.21
N ASN A 6 3.94 139.03 -13.75
CA ASN A 6 4.39 137.92 -12.91
C ASN A 6 5.59 138.31 -12.04
N LEU A 7 5.54 137.98 -10.74
CA LEU A 7 6.65 138.15 -9.80
C LEU A 7 7.50 136.89 -9.76
N ASN A 8 8.80 137.01 -10.07
CA ASN A 8 9.77 135.94 -9.84
C ASN A 8 10.51 136.20 -8.52
N MET A 9 10.32 135.30 -7.54
CA MET A 9 10.98 135.40 -6.23
C MET A 9 12.34 134.71 -6.16
N HIS A 10 12.82 134.11 -7.25
CA HIS A 10 14.10 133.39 -7.32
C HIS A 10 14.28 132.31 -6.23
N GLY A 11 13.20 131.60 -5.88
CA GLY A 11 13.21 130.54 -4.87
C GLY A 11 13.20 131.03 -3.42
N ASN A 12 13.16 132.35 -3.18
CA ASN A 12 12.99 132.91 -1.83
C ASN A 12 11.60 132.61 -1.26
N GLN A 13 11.51 132.55 0.06
CA GLN A 13 10.25 132.32 0.78
C GLN A 13 9.43 133.60 0.92
N ILE A 14 8.11 133.46 0.97
CA ILE A 14 7.23 134.51 1.50
C ILE A 14 7.01 134.18 2.97
N LEU A 15 7.49 135.04 3.86
CA LEU A 15 7.34 134.88 5.31
C LEU A 15 6.16 135.72 5.82
N ASP A 16 5.49 135.22 6.85
CA ASP A 16 4.40 135.90 7.57
C ASP A 16 3.30 136.48 6.67
N VAL A 17 2.99 135.78 5.58
CA VAL A 17 1.97 136.22 4.62
C VAL A 17 0.59 135.73 4.99
N SER A 18 -0.38 136.64 4.89
CA SER A 18 -1.78 136.26 4.81
C SER A 18 -2.16 136.14 3.33
N ILE A 19 -2.59 134.94 2.93
CA ILE A 19 -3.23 134.75 1.62
C ILE A 19 -4.60 135.45 1.64
N GLN A 20 -5.14 135.75 0.46
CA GLN A 20 -6.41 136.45 0.32
C GLN A 20 -7.54 135.74 1.10
N ASN A 21 -8.02 136.36 2.17
CA ASN A 21 -9.13 135.87 2.98
C ASN A 21 -10.47 136.28 2.36
N LEU A 22 -11.34 135.32 2.06
CA LEU A 22 -12.67 135.55 1.52
C LEU A 22 -13.69 134.62 2.17
N ALA A 23 -14.94 135.07 2.34
CA ALA A 23 -16.01 134.22 2.84
C ALA A 23 -16.57 133.24 1.79
N GLN A 24 -16.31 133.52 0.51
CA GLN A 24 -16.72 132.73 -0.65
C GLN A 24 -15.64 132.83 -1.73
N ALA A 25 -15.67 131.91 -2.69
CA ALA A 25 -14.71 131.90 -3.79
C ALA A 25 -14.72 133.21 -4.61
N PRO A 26 -13.56 133.67 -5.11
CA PRO A 26 -13.49 134.74 -6.10
C PRO A 26 -14.39 134.49 -7.31
N SER A 27 -15.05 135.54 -7.81
CA SER A 27 -15.92 135.47 -9.00
C SER A 27 -15.11 135.36 -10.29
N GLU A 28 -14.03 136.14 -10.39
CA GLU A 28 -13.01 136.04 -11.45
C GLU A 28 -12.04 134.92 -11.08
N LYS A 29 -11.93 133.91 -11.95
CA LYS A 29 -11.17 132.69 -11.66
C LYS A 29 -9.96 132.61 -12.55
N VAL A 30 -8.78 132.64 -11.95
CA VAL A 30 -7.52 132.41 -12.66
C VAL A 30 -6.99 131.04 -12.27
N ILE A 31 -6.52 130.25 -13.25
CA ILE A 31 -5.92 128.93 -12.98
C ILE A 31 -4.75 129.10 -12.00
N GLY A 32 -4.73 128.30 -10.94
CA GLY A 32 -3.71 128.36 -9.89
C GLY A 32 -3.94 129.47 -8.85
N GLN A 33 -5.02 130.24 -8.94
CA GLN A 33 -5.38 131.23 -7.92
C GLN A 33 -5.67 130.53 -6.60
N VAL A 34 -5.16 131.09 -5.50
CA VAL A 34 -5.34 130.56 -4.14
C VAL A 34 -6.04 131.59 -3.26
N TYR A 35 -7.00 131.15 -2.46
CA TYR A 35 -7.61 131.95 -1.41
C TYR A 35 -7.87 131.12 -0.16
N PHE A 36 -8.04 131.79 0.98
CA PHE A 36 -8.46 131.17 2.22
C PHE A 36 -9.95 131.43 2.46
N ASN A 37 -10.75 130.37 2.53
CA ASN A 37 -12.17 130.45 2.85
C ASN A 37 -12.36 130.61 4.36
N THR A 38 -12.84 131.77 4.79
CA THR A 38 -12.98 132.08 6.23
C THR A 38 -14.14 131.37 6.92
N GLN A 39 -15.15 130.88 6.17
CA GLN A 39 -16.26 130.12 6.73
C GLN A 39 -15.86 128.67 7.00
N GLU A 40 -15.22 128.04 6.02
CA GLU A 40 -14.77 126.65 6.11
C GLU A 40 -13.42 126.49 6.81
N LYS A 41 -12.68 127.60 6.96
CA LYS A 41 -11.32 127.67 7.50
C LYS A 41 -10.34 126.78 6.73
N ARG A 42 -10.46 126.78 5.41
CA ARG A 42 -9.68 125.95 4.48
C ARG A 42 -9.14 126.77 3.33
N MET A 43 -7.95 126.42 2.87
CA MET A 43 -7.33 127.01 1.69
C MET A 43 -7.78 126.26 0.44
N TYR A 44 -8.04 127.01 -0.63
CA TYR A 44 -8.54 126.48 -1.90
C TYR A 44 -7.68 126.98 -3.05
N CYS A 45 -7.51 126.15 -4.07
CA CYS A 45 -6.87 126.50 -5.34
C CYS A 45 -7.81 126.24 -6.51
N TRP A 46 -7.91 127.19 -7.45
CA TRP A 46 -8.70 126.99 -8.66
C TRP A 46 -7.93 126.14 -9.66
N THR A 47 -8.45 124.95 -9.97
CA THR A 47 -7.79 124.02 -10.91
C THR A 47 -8.08 124.32 -12.38
N GLY A 48 -9.01 125.23 -12.67
CA GLY A 48 -9.62 125.41 -13.99
C GLY A 48 -11.07 124.97 -14.03
N ASP A 49 -11.44 123.99 -13.19
CA ASP A 49 -12.78 123.38 -13.17
C ASP A 49 -13.48 123.52 -11.81
N ILE A 50 -12.74 123.31 -10.72
CA ILE A 50 -13.26 123.38 -9.35
C ILE A 50 -12.29 124.12 -8.43
N TRP A 51 -12.83 124.68 -7.35
CA TRP A 51 -12.01 125.10 -6.21
C TRP A 51 -11.66 123.84 -5.42
N LEU A 52 -10.45 123.35 -5.62
CA LEU A 52 -9.96 122.16 -4.94
C LEU A 52 -9.43 122.58 -3.56
N PRO A 53 -9.92 121.99 -2.46
CA PRO A 53 -9.34 122.22 -1.15
C PRO A 53 -7.91 121.68 -1.11
N LEU A 54 -7.00 122.40 -0.46
CA LEU A 54 -5.58 122.03 -0.35
C LEU A 54 -5.26 121.23 0.93
N ASP A 55 -6.26 120.57 1.51
CA ASP A 55 -6.13 119.66 2.65
C ASP A 55 -6.69 118.26 2.32
N ALA A 56 -6.49 117.30 3.22
CA ALA A 56 -6.84 115.89 2.99
C ALA A 56 -8.27 115.50 3.44
N LYS A 57 -9.06 116.45 3.96
CA LYS A 57 -10.31 116.14 4.69
C LYS A 57 -11.35 115.40 3.85
N ASP A 58 -11.45 115.75 2.56
CA ASP A 58 -12.43 115.16 1.64
C ASP A 58 -11.76 114.31 0.53
N ALA A 59 -10.49 113.97 0.70
CA ALA A 59 -9.77 113.14 -0.26
C ALA A 59 -10.34 111.71 -0.24
N SER A 60 -10.88 111.24 -1.37
CA SER A 60 -11.26 109.84 -1.51
C SER A 60 -9.99 108.99 -1.60
N PRO A 61 -9.79 107.99 -0.73
CA PRO A 61 -8.59 107.18 -0.75
C PRO A 61 -8.56 106.31 -2.02
N THR A 62 -7.45 106.36 -2.74
CA THR A 62 -7.14 105.43 -3.84
C THR A 62 -6.77 104.04 -3.30
N ALA A 63 -6.86 103.01 -4.13
CA ALA A 63 -6.36 101.67 -3.79
C ALA A 63 -4.90 101.70 -3.30
N VAL A 64 -4.05 102.53 -3.91
CA VAL A 64 -2.65 102.68 -3.53
C VAL A 64 -2.51 103.35 -2.15
N SER A 65 -3.30 104.38 -1.86
CA SER A 65 -3.28 105.01 -0.53
C SER A 65 -3.87 104.10 0.55
N ILE A 66 -4.84 103.24 0.22
CA ILE A 66 -5.36 102.23 1.17
C ILE A 66 -4.25 101.23 1.53
N VAL A 67 -3.54 100.70 0.55
CA VAL A 67 -2.43 99.76 0.77
C VAL A 67 -1.32 100.41 1.59
N ARG A 68 -0.91 101.65 1.26
CA ARG A 68 0.06 102.40 2.06
C ARG A 68 -0.42 102.62 3.49
N THR A 69 -1.66 103.06 3.70
CA THR A 69 -2.20 103.26 5.05
C THR A 69 -2.28 101.95 5.86
N ILE A 70 -2.55 100.81 5.22
CA ILE A 70 -2.54 99.50 5.89
C ILE A 70 -1.11 99.08 6.26
N ASN A 71 -0.15 99.29 5.36
CA ASN A 71 1.24 98.85 5.56
C ASN A 71 2.04 99.77 6.49
N ASP A 72 1.77 101.08 6.44
CA ASP A 72 2.51 102.12 7.16
C ASP A 72 1.77 102.59 8.42
N GLY A 73 0.52 102.17 8.62
CA GLY A 73 -0.31 102.54 9.76
C GLY A 73 0.12 101.87 11.07
N THR A 74 0.04 102.62 12.17
CA THR A 74 0.37 102.11 13.53
C THR A 74 -0.83 101.52 14.28
N SER A 75 -2.04 101.63 13.72
CA SER A 75 -3.26 101.01 14.24
C SER A 75 -3.48 99.64 13.61
N LEU A 76 -3.66 98.62 14.44
CA LEU A 76 -3.90 97.24 13.98
C LEU A 76 -5.25 97.13 13.26
N ILE A 77 -5.27 96.41 12.13
CA ILE A 77 -6.53 95.83 11.61
C ILE A 77 -7.16 95.07 12.77
N ASN A 78 -8.45 95.29 13.05
CA ASN A 78 -9.12 94.61 14.14
C ASN A 78 -8.99 93.09 13.95
N ILE A 79 -8.12 92.48 14.76
CA ILE A 79 -7.74 91.08 14.61
C ILE A 79 -8.93 90.16 14.82
N ASP A 80 -9.95 90.57 15.59
CA ASP A 80 -11.16 89.77 15.78
C ASP A 80 -11.95 89.53 14.50
N LYS A 81 -11.83 90.41 13.49
CA LYS A 81 -12.50 90.22 12.19
C LYS A 81 -11.76 89.28 11.25
N VAL A 82 -10.50 88.94 11.54
CA VAL A 82 -9.62 88.17 10.64
C VAL A 82 -8.86 87.03 11.33
N LYS A 83 -8.97 86.87 12.65
CA LYS A 83 -8.21 85.91 13.47
C LYS A 83 -8.36 84.45 13.00
N ASP A 84 -9.54 84.10 12.49
CA ASP A 84 -9.82 82.72 12.06
C ASP A 84 -9.47 82.47 10.60
N LEU A 85 -9.03 83.49 9.85
CA LEU A 85 -8.82 83.38 8.41
C LEU A 85 -7.65 82.44 8.09
N ALA A 86 -6.57 82.50 8.86
CA ALA A 86 -5.44 81.59 8.70
C ALA A 86 -5.83 80.12 8.94
N THR A 87 -6.66 79.86 9.95
CA THR A 87 -7.18 78.53 10.25
C THR A 87 -8.11 78.04 9.14
N LYS A 88 -9.06 78.88 8.69
CA LYS A 88 -10.02 78.54 7.63
C LYS A 88 -9.35 78.30 6.27
N LEU A 89 -8.24 78.97 6.00
CA LEU A 89 -7.44 78.80 4.78
C LEU A 89 -6.31 77.78 4.94
N GLY A 90 -6.19 77.13 6.11
CA GLY A 90 -5.24 76.05 6.33
C GLY A 90 -5.57 74.84 5.45
N ALA A 91 -4.54 74.15 4.95
CA ALA A 91 -4.69 73.01 4.04
C ALA A 91 -5.64 71.94 4.61
N ASP A 92 -5.49 71.60 5.90
CA ASP A 92 -6.33 70.60 6.57
C ASP A 92 -7.80 71.01 6.63
N SER A 93 -8.09 72.26 7.01
CA SER A 93 -9.47 72.77 7.07
C SER A 93 -10.11 72.90 5.69
N LEU A 94 -9.33 73.27 4.67
CA LEU A 94 -9.81 73.29 3.28
C LEU A 94 -10.13 71.87 2.79
N VAL A 95 -9.24 70.90 3.02
CA VAL A 95 -9.43 69.50 2.66
C VAL A 95 -10.64 68.92 3.40
N GLN A 96 -10.77 69.19 4.69
CA GLN A 96 -11.91 68.76 5.49
C GLN A 96 -13.22 69.35 4.96
N THR A 97 -13.27 70.66 4.70
CA THR A 97 -14.47 71.31 4.15
C THR A 97 -14.87 70.73 2.77
N ILE A 98 -13.88 70.39 1.95
CA ILE A 98 -14.09 69.71 0.66
C ILE A 98 -14.53 68.25 0.85
N ASN A 99 -14.11 67.56 1.89
CA ASN A 99 -14.52 66.18 2.13
C ASN A 99 -15.90 66.10 2.80
N ASP A 100 -16.23 67.05 3.66
CA ASP A 100 -17.47 67.07 4.45
C ASP A 100 -18.65 67.68 3.68
N GLY A 101 -18.40 68.40 2.57
CA GLY A 101 -19.45 69.00 1.76
C GLY A 101 -20.26 67.96 0.95
N SER A 102 -21.58 68.05 1.06
CA SER A 102 -22.56 67.13 0.45
C SER A 102 -22.65 67.16 -1.09
N ALA A 103 -21.98 68.12 -1.75
CA ALA A 103 -21.97 68.27 -3.21
C ALA A 103 -20.62 67.92 -3.84
N ASN A 104 -19.66 67.39 -3.06
CA ASN A 104 -18.32 67.14 -3.55
C ASN A 104 -18.21 65.79 -4.25
N ILE A 105 -17.41 65.74 -5.30
CA ILE A 105 -17.26 64.66 -6.29
C ILE A 105 -16.84 63.29 -5.70
N ASN A 106 -16.55 63.19 -4.40
CA ASN A 106 -15.85 62.04 -3.85
C ASN A 106 -16.62 61.19 -2.84
N ALA A 107 -17.48 61.71 -1.96
CA ALA A 107 -18.08 60.85 -0.92
C ALA A 107 -19.03 59.78 -1.51
N ASP A 108 -20.09 60.22 -2.21
CA ASP A 108 -21.09 59.30 -2.78
C ASP A 108 -20.53 58.45 -3.93
N ARG A 109 -19.63 59.03 -4.74
CA ARG A 109 -18.99 58.31 -5.85
C ARG A 109 -17.97 57.29 -5.36
N ILE A 110 -17.13 57.62 -4.37
CA ILE A 110 -16.17 56.67 -3.79
C ILE A 110 -16.93 55.60 -3.01
N GLN A 111 -17.99 55.95 -2.28
CA GLN A 111 -18.82 54.96 -1.59
C GLN A 111 -19.50 54.02 -2.59
N GLY A 112 -20.08 54.55 -3.68
CA GLY A 112 -20.65 53.75 -4.76
C GLY A 112 -19.63 52.87 -5.47
N LEU A 113 -18.44 53.39 -5.75
CA LEU A 113 -17.31 52.62 -6.32
C LEU A 113 -16.86 51.51 -5.36
N SER A 114 -16.64 51.83 -4.09
CA SER A 114 -16.24 50.89 -3.02
C SER A 114 -17.23 49.73 -2.89
N THR A 115 -18.53 50.06 -2.85
CA THR A 115 -19.59 49.04 -2.84
C THR A 115 -19.56 48.19 -4.12
N ALA A 116 -19.40 48.81 -5.30
CA ALA A 116 -19.38 48.10 -6.58
C ALA A 116 -18.15 47.21 -6.81
N ILE A 117 -17.00 47.51 -6.16
CA ILE A 117 -15.76 46.74 -6.24
C ILE A 117 -15.51 45.84 -5.02
N SER A 118 -16.46 45.78 -4.08
CA SER A 118 -16.38 44.85 -2.95
C SER A 118 -16.30 43.40 -3.46
N GLY A 119 -15.56 42.54 -2.75
CA GLY A 119 -15.42 41.13 -3.13
C GLY A 119 -16.78 40.43 -3.24
N GLU A 120 -17.72 40.73 -2.35
CA GLU A 120 -19.09 40.20 -2.40
C GLU A 120 -19.84 40.64 -3.67
N SER A 121 -19.81 41.93 -4.03
CA SER A 121 -20.49 42.44 -5.23
C SER A 121 -19.85 41.94 -6.53
N ILE A 122 -18.53 41.81 -6.57
CA ILE A 122 -17.81 41.20 -7.70
C ILE A 122 -18.23 39.73 -7.87
N VAL A 123 -18.26 38.95 -6.78
CA VAL A 123 -18.66 37.55 -6.82
C VAL A 123 -20.13 37.40 -7.24
N SER A 124 -21.03 38.22 -6.71
CA SER A 124 -22.45 38.23 -7.13
C SER A 124 -22.60 38.55 -8.61
N LYS A 125 -21.97 39.62 -9.12
CA LYS A 125 -22.03 39.97 -10.56
C LYS A 125 -21.39 38.94 -11.47
N ILE A 126 -20.30 38.30 -11.04
CA ILE A 126 -19.70 37.19 -11.78
C ILE A 126 -20.72 36.05 -11.86
N ASN A 127 -21.35 35.68 -10.75
CA ASN A 127 -22.33 34.59 -10.68
C ASN A 127 -23.64 34.89 -11.43
N GLU A 128 -24.04 36.16 -11.52
CA GLU A 128 -25.24 36.63 -12.22
C GLU A 128 -25.02 36.81 -13.73
N GLY A 129 -23.77 36.87 -14.20
CA GLY A 129 -23.47 37.06 -15.62
C GLY A 129 -23.66 35.79 -16.45
N ASP A 130 -24.22 35.92 -17.66
CA ASP A 130 -24.41 34.85 -18.65
C ASP A 130 -23.12 34.18 -19.16
N ARG A 131 -21.96 34.52 -18.58
CA ARG A 131 -20.62 34.02 -18.95
C ARG A 131 -19.87 33.39 -17.77
N THR A 132 -20.60 32.85 -16.80
CA THR A 132 -20.03 31.90 -15.85
C THR A 132 -19.70 30.58 -16.54
N ILE A 133 -18.79 29.79 -15.97
CA ILE A 133 -18.81 28.35 -16.22
C ILE A 133 -20.17 27.88 -15.67
N GLU A 134 -21.12 27.54 -16.54
CA GLU A 134 -22.46 27.13 -16.14
C GLU A 134 -22.36 26.11 -15.01
N LYS A 135 -22.90 26.44 -13.83
CA LYS A 135 -22.82 25.56 -12.65
C LYS A 135 -23.35 24.17 -12.97
N GLU A 136 -24.39 24.07 -13.79
CA GLU A 136 -24.93 22.82 -14.32
C GLU A 136 -23.93 22.02 -15.16
N LYS A 137 -23.05 22.68 -15.94
CA LYS A 137 -21.95 22.02 -16.67
C LYS A 137 -20.86 21.52 -15.73
N VAL A 138 -20.56 22.26 -14.65
CA VAL A 138 -19.59 21.82 -13.63
C VAL A 138 -20.14 20.65 -12.84
N ASP A 139 -21.39 20.75 -12.36
CA ASP A 139 -22.08 19.70 -11.63
C ASP A 139 -22.23 18.44 -12.52
N GLY A 140 -22.58 18.62 -13.80
CA GLY A 140 -22.62 17.54 -14.78
C GLY A 140 -21.25 16.89 -15.06
N LEU A 141 -20.17 17.69 -15.08
CA LEU A 141 -18.81 17.18 -15.21
C LEU A 141 -18.37 16.41 -13.96
N VAL A 142 -18.64 16.95 -12.76
CA VAL A 142 -18.38 16.28 -11.48
C VAL A 142 -19.12 14.94 -11.41
N GLU A 143 -20.39 14.91 -11.82
CA GLU A 143 -21.20 13.70 -11.86
C GLU A 143 -20.65 12.66 -12.85
N SER A 144 -20.23 13.12 -14.03
CA SER A 144 -19.64 12.28 -15.08
C SER A 144 -18.27 11.71 -14.69
N LEU A 145 -17.54 12.38 -13.81
CA LEU A 145 -16.22 11.99 -13.32
C LEU A 145 -16.23 11.15 -12.04
N LYS A 146 -17.40 10.91 -11.43
CA LYS A 146 -17.49 9.95 -10.32
C LYS A 146 -17.08 8.55 -10.80
N ASN A 147 -16.33 7.83 -9.97
CA ASN A 147 -15.85 6.49 -10.27
C ASN A 147 -17.00 5.54 -10.69
N GLU A 148 -18.13 5.60 -10.00
CA GLU A 148 -19.32 4.81 -10.31
C GLU A 148 -19.89 5.09 -11.71
N THR A 149 -19.99 6.37 -12.09
CA THR A 149 -20.47 6.82 -13.40
C THR A 149 -19.51 6.43 -14.52
N ILE A 150 -18.20 6.59 -14.30
CA ILE A 150 -17.16 6.16 -15.26
C ILE A 150 -17.26 4.65 -15.50
N VAL A 151 -17.36 3.85 -14.44
CA VAL A 151 -17.48 2.38 -14.54
C VAL A 151 -18.78 2.00 -15.26
N ALA A 152 -19.90 2.64 -14.94
CA ALA A 152 -21.17 2.42 -15.61
C ALA A 152 -21.09 2.76 -17.12
N ASN A 153 -20.49 3.89 -17.48
CA ASN A 153 -20.32 4.32 -18.87
C ASN A 153 -19.33 3.44 -19.66
N ILE A 154 -18.26 2.95 -19.02
CA ILE A 154 -17.34 1.97 -19.61
C ILE A 154 -18.08 0.66 -19.90
N ASN A 155 -18.92 0.20 -18.97
CA ASN A 155 -19.67 -1.05 -19.12
C ASN A 155 -20.85 -0.92 -20.10
N ALA A 156 -21.44 0.27 -20.22
CA ALA A 156 -22.53 0.57 -21.15
C ALA A 156 -22.03 0.92 -22.57
N GLY A 157 -20.77 1.33 -22.72
CA GLY A 157 -20.18 1.71 -23.99
C GLY A 157 -19.91 0.50 -24.89
N GLU A 158 -20.33 0.58 -26.15
CA GLU A 158 -20.08 -0.45 -27.18
C GLU A 158 -18.59 -0.59 -27.59
N LYS A 159 -17.67 0.19 -26.99
CA LYS A 159 -16.21 0.06 -27.18
C LYS A 159 -15.69 -1.16 -26.40
N THR A 160 -16.08 -2.28 -26.95
CA THR A 160 -15.53 -3.63 -26.77
C THR A 160 -14.02 -3.61 -26.60
N ILE A 161 -13.53 -4.30 -25.56
CA ILE A 161 -12.26 -5.02 -25.62
C ILE A 161 -12.21 -5.65 -27.01
N ASN A 162 -11.20 -5.33 -27.84
CA ASN A 162 -11.12 -5.78 -29.23
C ASN A 162 -11.59 -7.23 -29.34
N THR A 163 -12.83 -7.41 -29.82
CA THR A 163 -13.51 -8.70 -29.77
C THR A 163 -12.72 -9.71 -30.58
N ASN A 164 -12.04 -9.31 -31.66
CA ASN A 164 -11.16 -10.19 -32.43
C ASN A 164 -9.99 -10.79 -31.62
N LYS A 165 -9.60 -10.19 -30.48
CA LYS A 165 -8.58 -10.75 -29.57
C LYS A 165 -9.14 -11.71 -28.52
N VAL A 166 -10.45 -11.70 -28.28
CA VAL A 166 -11.11 -12.49 -27.22
C VAL A 166 -12.20 -13.43 -27.72
N THR A 167 -12.72 -13.22 -28.93
CA THR A 167 -13.64 -14.11 -29.65
C THR A 167 -12.91 -15.43 -29.93
N GLY A 168 -13.47 -16.54 -29.46
CA GLY A 168 -12.88 -17.86 -29.62
C GLY A 168 -11.85 -18.23 -28.56
N LEU A 169 -11.54 -17.35 -27.59
CA LEU A 169 -10.79 -17.75 -26.39
C LEU A 169 -11.61 -18.74 -25.56
N ASP A 170 -12.91 -18.52 -25.42
CA ASP A 170 -13.86 -19.46 -24.84
C ASP A 170 -13.76 -20.85 -25.47
N VAL A 171 -13.74 -20.93 -26.80
CA VAL A 171 -13.56 -22.18 -27.56
C VAL A 171 -12.17 -22.76 -27.35
N SER A 172 -11.13 -21.91 -27.38
CA SER A 172 -9.73 -22.34 -27.24
C SER A 172 -9.39 -22.85 -25.84
N LEU A 173 -9.99 -22.26 -24.80
CA LEU A 173 -9.84 -22.68 -23.40
C LEU A 173 -10.71 -23.91 -23.09
N ALA A 174 -11.93 -24.00 -23.64
CA ALA A 174 -12.78 -25.17 -23.48
C ALA A 174 -12.14 -26.46 -24.05
N GLY A 175 -11.27 -26.32 -25.06
CA GLY A 175 -10.50 -27.44 -25.63
C GLY A 175 -9.23 -27.82 -24.85
N LYS A 176 -8.88 -27.11 -23.77
CA LYS A 176 -7.73 -27.47 -22.92
C LYS A 176 -8.16 -28.43 -21.82
N GLU A 177 -7.31 -29.41 -21.54
CA GLU A 177 -7.52 -30.34 -20.44
C GLU A 177 -7.57 -29.58 -19.11
N THR A 178 -8.56 -29.90 -18.26
CA THR A 178 -8.62 -29.34 -16.91
C THR A 178 -7.64 -30.09 -15.98
N PRO A 179 -7.21 -29.47 -14.88
CA PRO A 179 -6.43 -30.18 -13.85
C PRO A 179 -7.12 -31.47 -13.37
N GLU A 180 -8.46 -31.45 -13.23
CA GLU A 180 -9.25 -32.62 -12.85
C GLU A 180 -9.21 -33.71 -13.93
N GLY A 181 -9.34 -33.34 -15.21
CA GLY A 181 -9.28 -34.27 -16.35
C GLY A 181 -7.90 -34.92 -16.50
N ALA A 182 -6.83 -34.12 -16.35
CA ALA A 182 -5.47 -34.63 -16.32
C ALA A 182 -5.23 -35.59 -15.15
N GLN A 183 -5.74 -35.28 -13.96
CA GLN A 183 -5.65 -36.16 -12.80
C GLN A 183 -6.43 -37.46 -13.01
N ALA A 184 -7.61 -37.40 -13.63
CA ALA A 184 -8.39 -38.58 -13.97
C ALA A 184 -7.61 -39.51 -14.92
N LYS A 185 -6.99 -38.95 -15.98
CA LYS A 185 -6.12 -39.71 -16.90
C LYS A 185 -4.94 -40.36 -16.18
N ALA A 186 -4.28 -39.62 -15.28
CA ALA A 186 -3.18 -40.15 -14.48
C ALA A 186 -3.64 -41.31 -13.57
N ASN A 187 -4.80 -41.17 -12.94
CA ASN A 187 -5.39 -42.22 -12.10
C ASN A 187 -5.74 -43.47 -12.91
N THR A 188 -6.32 -43.30 -14.11
CA THR A 188 -6.62 -44.42 -15.01
C THR A 188 -5.35 -45.15 -15.43
N ALA A 189 -4.30 -44.43 -15.82
CA ALA A 189 -3.02 -45.02 -16.19
C ALA A 189 -2.38 -45.79 -15.02
N LEU A 190 -2.42 -45.22 -13.80
CA LEU A 190 -1.94 -45.88 -12.60
C LEU A 190 -2.72 -47.16 -12.28
N GLN A 191 -4.05 -47.12 -12.43
CA GLN A 191 -4.91 -48.29 -12.21
C GLN A 191 -4.60 -49.39 -13.22
N GLN A 192 -4.51 -49.06 -14.51
CA GLN A 192 -4.14 -50.00 -15.56
C GLN A 192 -2.77 -50.63 -15.31
N ALA A 193 -1.78 -49.84 -14.85
CA ALA A 193 -0.46 -50.35 -14.49
C ALA A 193 -0.52 -51.34 -13.31
N LYS A 194 -1.30 -51.02 -12.27
CA LYS A 194 -1.52 -51.92 -11.12
C LYS A 194 -2.20 -53.22 -11.53
N ASP A 195 -3.23 -53.13 -12.38
CA ASP A 195 -3.97 -54.30 -12.86
C ASP A 195 -3.10 -55.21 -13.73
N TYR A 196 -2.29 -54.62 -14.62
CA TYR A 196 -1.30 -55.35 -15.40
C TYR A 196 -0.27 -56.06 -14.50
N ALA A 197 0.34 -55.33 -13.55
CA ALA A 197 1.31 -55.91 -12.63
C ALA A 197 0.71 -57.06 -11.81
N LYS A 198 -0.53 -56.90 -11.32
CA LYS A 198 -1.25 -57.95 -10.61
C LYS A 198 -1.50 -59.17 -11.50
N ALA A 199 -1.90 -58.97 -12.75
CA ALA A 199 -2.12 -60.06 -13.70
C ALA A 199 -0.81 -60.84 -13.97
N GLU A 200 0.32 -60.17 -14.16
CA GLU A 200 1.61 -60.83 -14.35
C GLU A 200 2.07 -61.59 -13.10
N ILE A 201 1.89 -61.02 -11.90
CA ILE A 201 2.15 -61.73 -10.64
C ILE A 201 1.26 -62.96 -10.54
N THR A 202 -0.03 -62.85 -10.86
CA THR A 202 -0.94 -64.00 -10.88
C THR A 202 -0.50 -65.04 -11.90
N LYS A 203 0.00 -64.65 -13.08
CA LYS A 203 0.56 -65.61 -14.05
C LYS A 203 1.74 -66.38 -13.49
N VAL A 204 2.63 -65.71 -12.76
CA VAL A 204 3.82 -66.34 -12.16
C VAL A 204 3.47 -67.20 -10.95
N VAL A 205 2.55 -66.74 -10.10
CA VAL A 205 2.23 -67.38 -8.81
C VAL A 205 1.13 -68.43 -8.93
N GLY A 206 0.21 -68.32 -9.88
CA GLY A 206 -0.91 -69.25 -10.05
C GLY A 206 -1.37 -69.43 -11.50
N GLY A 207 -0.56 -69.01 -12.48
CA GLY A 207 -0.90 -69.09 -13.91
C GLY A 207 -0.38 -70.33 -14.59
N ALA A 208 0.30 -71.23 -13.88
CA ALA A 208 0.57 -72.52 -14.43
C ALA A 208 -0.74 -73.32 -14.54
N SER A 209 -0.93 -74.03 -15.65
CA SER A 209 -2.09 -74.89 -15.84
C SER A 209 -2.23 -75.86 -14.66
N GLY A 210 -3.43 -76.37 -14.36
CA GLY A 210 -3.65 -77.31 -13.26
C GLY A 210 -2.84 -78.62 -13.30
N ALA A 211 -1.99 -78.81 -14.33
CA ALA A 211 -1.01 -79.88 -14.45
C ALA A 211 0.43 -79.49 -14.06
N TYR A 212 0.71 -78.21 -13.75
CA TYR A 212 2.06 -77.67 -13.49
C TYR A 212 2.06 -76.55 -12.43
N ASP A 213 1.23 -76.59 -11.39
CA ASP A 213 1.30 -75.58 -10.32
C ASP A 213 2.63 -75.74 -9.55
N THR A 214 3.67 -75.09 -10.08
CA THR A 214 5.07 -75.41 -9.74
C THR A 214 5.38 -75.28 -8.26
N LEU A 215 4.72 -74.36 -7.55
CA LEU A 215 4.95 -74.17 -6.11
C LEU A 215 4.14 -75.17 -5.30
N LYS A 216 2.92 -75.50 -5.73
CA LYS A 216 2.09 -76.52 -5.08
C LYS A 216 2.64 -77.93 -5.26
N GLU A 217 3.15 -78.24 -6.45
CA GLU A 217 3.79 -79.51 -6.76
C GLU A 217 5.10 -79.69 -6.00
N ILE A 218 5.90 -78.64 -5.85
CA ILE A 218 7.10 -78.68 -4.99
C ILE A 218 6.71 -78.88 -3.52
N GLU A 219 5.67 -78.20 -3.03
CA GLU A 219 5.15 -78.39 -1.66
C GLU A 219 4.73 -79.86 -1.43
N ASP A 220 3.95 -80.42 -2.36
CA ASP A 220 3.44 -81.78 -2.25
C ASP A 220 4.56 -82.84 -2.41
N ALA A 221 5.56 -82.56 -3.26
CA ALA A 221 6.75 -83.41 -3.41
C ALA A 221 7.60 -83.46 -2.13
N LEU A 222 7.81 -82.32 -1.46
CA LEU A 222 8.53 -82.26 -0.19
C LEU A 222 7.80 -83.02 0.92
N LYS A 223 6.48 -82.83 1.06
CA LYS A 223 5.65 -83.59 2.03
C LYS A 223 5.70 -85.10 1.80
N LYS A 224 5.73 -85.52 0.54
CA LYS A 224 5.87 -86.94 0.18
C LYS A 224 7.24 -87.49 0.60
N ASN A 225 8.31 -86.71 0.46
CA ASN A 225 9.65 -87.11 0.89
C ASN A 225 9.74 -87.27 2.41
N ASP A 226 9.19 -86.33 3.19
CA ASP A 226 9.13 -86.44 4.66
C ASP A 226 8.39 -87.72 5.11
N SER A 227 7.32 -88.07 4.39
CA SER A 227 6.55 -89.30 4.66
C SER A 227 7.36 -90.56 4.34
N LEU A 228 8.14 -90.54 3.25
CA LEU A 228 9.04 -91.64 2.90
C LEU A 228 10.12 -91.85 3.97
N ASP A 229 10.75 -90.78 4.45
CA ASP A 229 11.74 -90.86 5.52
C ASP A 229 11.15 -91.45 6.80
N GLN A 230 9.92 -91.07 7.17
CA GLN A 230 9.23 -91.66 8.32
C GLN A 230 8.97 -93.16 8.13
N ILE A 231 8.49 -93.56 6.95
CA ILE A 231 8.18 -94.96 6.63
C ILE A 231 9.46 -95.81 6.62
N VAL A 232 10.53 -95.35 5.99
CA VAL A 232 11.81 -96.06 5.92
C VAL A 232 12.41 -96.23 7.31
N ASN A 233 12.41 -95.17 8.13
CA ASN A 233 12.91 -95.25 9.50
C ASN A 233 12.08 -96.18 10.38
N LYS A 234 10.75 -96.20 10.22
CA LYS A 234 9.88 -97.15 10.92
C LYS A 234 10.17 -98.60 10.49
N ALA A 235 10.25 -98.85 9.19
CA ALA A 235 10.53 -100.18 8.65
C ALA A 235 11.92 -100.70 9.07
N LEU A 236 12.92 -99.82 9.17
CA LEU A 236 14.24 -100.18 9.70
C LEU A 236 14.22 -100.51 11.20
N LYS A 237 13.43 -99.79 11.99
CA LYS A 237 13.25 -100.08 13.43
C LYS A 237 12.51 -101.40 13.69
N GLU A 238 11.56 -101.76 12.84
CA GLU A 238 10.77 -102.98 12.98
C GLU A 238 11.48 -104.24 12.43
N LYS A 239 12.60 -104.07 11.73
CA LYS A 239 13.37 -105.20 11.16
C LYS A 239 14.25 -105.84 12.24
N THR A 240 14.03 -107.13 12.49
CA THR A 240 14.90 -107.93 13.37
C THR A 240 16.30 -108.09 12.78
N GLY A 241 17.31 -107.97 13.63
CA GLY A 241 18.70 -108.21 13.30
C GLY A 241 19.04 -109.71 13.32
N LYS A 242 20.21 -110.05 12.78
CA LYS A 242 20.75 -111.41 12.82
C LYS A 242 22.25 -111.36 13.11
N PHE A 243 22.66 -112.09 14.12
CA PHE A 243 24.04 -112.39 14.42
C PHE A 243 24.32 -113.87 14.17
N SER A 244 25.54 -114.21 13.73
CA SER A 244 25.94 -115.62 13.66
C SER A 244 27.44 -115.79 13.77
N GLN A 245 27.86 -116.81 14.51
CA GLN A 245 29.26 -117.06 14.83
C GLN A 245 29.51 -118.56 14.92
N ASP A 246 30.71 -119.00 14.56
CA ASP A 246 31.11 -120.39 14.79
C ASP A 246 31.64 -120.53 16.23
N ILE A 247 31.25 -121.59 16.91
CA ILE A 247 31.53 -121.79 18.33
C ILE A 247 32.07 -123.20 18.61
N GLY A 248 32.75 -123.28 19.74
CA GLY A 248 33.42 -124.47 20.22
C GLY A 248 34.91 -124.19 20.36
N ASN A 249 35.45 -124.45 21.54
CA ASN A 249 36.86 -124.17 21.87
C ASN A 249 37.61 -125.45 22.31
N GLY A 250 36.97 -126.61 22.22
CA GLY A 250 37.55 -127.90 22.59
C GLY A 250 37.69 -128.15 24.09
N ALA A 251 37.35 -127.18 24.96
CA ALA A 251 37.69 -127.22 26.38
C ALA A 251 36.55 -126.80 27.33
N SER A 252 35.84 -125.71 27.03
CA SER A 252 34.78 -125.18 27.89
C SER A 252 33.44 -125.84 27.59
N VAL A 253 32.69 -126.12 28.65
CA VAL A 253 31.28 -126.53 28.56
C VAL A 253 30.33 -125.34 28.55
N GLU A 254 30.78 -124.14 28.92
CA GLU A 254 30.02 -122.90 28.83
C GLU A 254 30.74 -121.91 27.89
N ILE A 255 30.02 -121.36 26.91
CA ILE A 255 30.55 -120.43 25.91
C ILE A 255 29.61 -119.21 25.81
N GLY A 256 30.13 -118.03 26.17
CA GLY A 256 29.44 -116.75 25.97
C GLY A 256 29.58 -116.26 24.51
N VAL A 257 28.45 -115.92 23.90
CA VAL A 257 28.34 -115.42 22.51
C VAL A 257 27.80 -114.00 22.53
N LYS A 258 28.63 -113.04 22.15
CA LYS A 258 28.27 -111.62 22.10
C LYS A 258 27.68 -111.23 20.73
N HIS A 259 26.37 -111.06 20.67
CA HIS A 259 25.62 -110.75 19.44
C HIS A 259 25.40 -109.27 19.15
N ASN A 260 25.49 -108.39 20.15
CA ASN A 260 25.32 -106.93 20.00
C ASN A 260 23.99 -106.48 19.36
N LEU A 261 22.91 -107.26 19.50
CA LEU A 261 21.60 -106.92 18.92
C LEU A 261 20.82 -105.92 19.78
N LYS A 262 21.30 -105.60 20.99
CA LYS A 262 20.68 -104.67 21.95
C LYS A 262 19.23 -105.06 22.31
N THR A 263 18.97 -106.35 22.42
CA THR A 263 17.68 -106.91 22.81
C THR A 263 17.89 -108.23 23.54
N GLN A 264 17.06 -108.49 24.55
CA GLN A 264 16.96 -109.81 25.19
C GLN A 264 15.95 -110.71 24.46
N ASP A 265 15.09 -110.15 23.61
CA ASP A 265 14.11 -110.88 22.81
C ASP A 265 14.81 -111.55 21.61
N VAL A 266 15.58 -112.60 21.90
CA VAL A 266 16.39 -113.30 20.91
C VAL A 266 15.94 -114.75 20.71
N SER A 267 15.96 -115.20 19.46
CA SER A 267 15.85 -116.61 19.08
C SER A 267 17.23 -117.16 18.74
N VAL A 268 17.65 -118.18 19.48
CA VAL A 268 18.98 -118.78 19.35
C VAL A 268 18.84 -120.18 18.76
N THR A 269 19.51 -120.42 17.63
CA THR A 269 19.59 -121.74 17.01
C THR A 269 21.05 -122.13 16.89
N LEU A 270 21.37 -123.35 17.30
CA LEU A 270 22.68 -123.93 17.13
C LEU A 270 22.63 -125.05 16.10
N ARG A 271 23.60 -125.10 15.19
CA ARG A 271 23.73 -126.17 14.19
C ARG A 271 25.13 -126.75 14.16
N GLU A 272 25.28 -128.02 13.84
CA GLU A 272 26.56 -128.60 13.41
C GLU A 272 27.13 -127.79 12.26
N LYS A 273 28.46 -127.60 12.28
CA LYS A 273 29.16 -126.95 11.17
C LYS A 273 29.52 -127.95 10.08
N ASP A 274 29.66 -129.22 10.42
CA ASP A 274 29.94 -130.28 9.46
C ASP A 274 28.62 -130.87 8.93
N SER A 275 28.62 -131.34 7.68
CA SER A 275 27.43 -131.89 7.03
C SER A 275 26.97 -133.17 7.76
N PRO A 276 25.68 -133.28 8.16
CA PRO A 276 24.52 -132.58 7.58
C PRO A 276 24.00 -131.28 8.26
N PHE A 277 24.81 -130.53 9.03
CA PHE A 277 24.40 -129.28 9.70
C PHE A 277 23.16 -129.43 10.62
N ALA A 278 23.09 -130.55 11.34
CA ALA A 278 21.95 -130.85 12.21
C ALA A 278 21.75 -129.76 13.28
N VAL A 279 20.49 -129.46 13.63
CA VAL A 279 20.18 -128.56 14.75
C VAL A 279 20.52 -129.28 16.05
N VAL A 280 21.25 -128.59 16.92
CA VAL A 280 21.72 -129.10 18.20
C VAL A 280 21.03 -128.34 19.32
N TYR A 281 20.49 -129.08 20.28
CA TYR A 281 19.88 -128.50 21.47
C TYR A 281 20.91 -128.46 22.61
N THR A 282 21.01 -127.29 23.21
CA THR A 282 21.90 -126.98 24.32
C THR A 282 21.12 -126.04 25.25
N ASP A 283 21.51 -125.97 26.53
CA ASP A 283 20.89 -124.98 27.41
C ASP A 283 21.38 -123.58 27.00
N VAL A 284 20.42 -122.70 26.70
CA VAL A 284 20.64 -121.33 26.26
C VAL A 284 20.23 -120.40 27.40
N GLU A 285 21.16 -119.58 27.87
CA GLU A 285 20.90 -118.55 28.88
C GLU A 285 21.13 -117.16 28.27
N ILE A 286 20.10 -116.32 28.27
CA ILE A 286 20.20 -114.93 27.83
C ILE A 286 20.73 -114.13 29.03
N THR A 287 22.01 -113.74 28.96
CA THR A 287 22.69 -113.14 30.12
C THR A 287 22.56 -111.61 30.15
N ASP A 288 22.51 -110.97 28.98
CA ASP A 288 22.24 -109.53 28.82
C ASP A 288 21.72 -109.23 27.41
N GLU A 289 21.40 -107.96 27.11
CA GLU A 289 20.88 -107.50 25.81
C GLU A 289 21.79 -107.76 24.60
N ASN A 290 23.05 -108.15 24.83
CA ASN A 290 24.05 -108.33 23.79
C ASN A 290 24.76 -109.68 23.88
N THR A 291 24.44 -110.54 24.85
CA THR A 291 25.19 -111.76 25.11
C THR A 291 24.26 -112.91 25.50
N VAL A 292 24.52 -114.07 24.89
CA VAL A 292 23.88 -115.35 25.21
C VAL A 292 24.95 -116.35 25.61
N THR A 293 24.74 -117.12 26.66
CA THR A 293 25.63 -118.19 27.10
C THR A 293 25.06 -119.56 26.72
N LEU A 294 25.88 -120.39 26.08
CA LEU A 294 25.52 -121.74 25.63
C LEU A 294 26.21 -122.77 26.53
N LYS A 295 25.43 -123.66 27.14
CA LYS A 295 25.91 -124.68 28.07
C LYS A 295 25.75 -126.07 27.49
N PHE A 296 26.86 -126.79 27.35
CA PHE A 296 26.97 -128.10 26.71
C PHE A 296 27.20 -129.20 27.75
N ALA A 297 26.59 -130.38 27.53
CA ALA A 297 26.90 -131.57 28.33
C ALA A 297 28.36 -132.07 28.17
N LYS A 298 29.00 -131.77 27.02
CA LYS A 298 30.40 -132.06 26.73
C LYS A 298 31.01 -130.92 25.91
N ALA A 299 32.25 -130.55 26.22
CA ALA A 299 32.93 -129.45 25.52
C ALA A 299 32.94 -129.69 23.99
N PRO A 300 32.32 -128.79 23.19
CA PRO A 300 32.35 -128.88 21.73
C PRO A 300 33.77 -128.77 21.19
N LYS A 301 34.10 -129.54 20.15
CA LYS A 301 35.38 -129.39 19.41
C LYS A 301 35.51 -127.97 18.85
N LEU A 302 36.73 -127.56 18.51
CA LEU A 302 37.00 -126.25 17.94
C LEU A 302 36.10 -125.97 16.72
N ASN A 303 35.29 -124.91 16.80
CA ASN A 303 34.34 -124.49 15.75
C ASN A 303 33.36 -125.58 15.29
N ALA A 304 33.00 -126.53 16.16
CA ALA A 304 32.11 -127.65 15.81
C ALA A 304 30.68 -127.20 15.43
N TYR A 305 30.24 -126.06 15.95
CA TYR A 305 28.87 -125.58 15.77
C TYR A 305 28.84 -124.15 15.23
N ARG A 306 27.72 -123.76 14.60
CA ARG A 306 27.42 -122.37 14.27
C ARG A 306 26.16 -121.91 15.00
N VAL A 307 26.30 -120.88 15.81
CA VAL A 307 25.16 -120.23 16.47
C VAL A 307 24.59 -119.15 15.55
N ILE A 308 23.27 -119.07 15.51
CA ILE A 308 22.51 -118.02 14.83
C ILE A 308 21.58 -117.42 15.88
N ILE A 309 21.68 -116.11 16.07
CA ILE A 309 20.88 -115.34 17.03
C ILE A 309 20.10 -114.30 16.21
N ILE A 310 18.77 -114.31 16.32
CA ILE A 310 17.87 -113.36 15.66
C ILE A 310 17.15 -112.57 16.73
N GLY A 311 17.13 -111.25 16.62
CA GLY A 311 16.53 -110.32 17.58
C GLY A 311 16.58 -108.90 17.05
#